data_AF-A0AAN4U3V0-F1
#
_entry.id   AF-A0AAN4U3V0-F1
#
_cell.length_a   1.000
_cell.length_b   1.000
_cell.length_c   1.000
_cell.angle_alpha   90.00
_cell.angle_beta   90.00
_cell.angle_gamma   90.00
#
_symmetry.space_group_name_H-M   'P 1'
#
loop_
_entity.id
_entity.type
_entity.pdbx_description
1 polymer ?
#
loop_
_entity_poly.entity_id
_entity_poly.type
_entity_poly.pdbx_seq_one_letter_code
_entity_poly.pdbx_strand_id
1 'polypeptide(L)'
;MAWELEFTPYLGPDEAPEIREAILAEKPQLPPALERPWRCWHDLEHDRAWTTEMIGSAMGKIRGVSRPAGIAWAALALWCQINAVTQEDAPWLIAQVRALDAVFLQHRNERITASIAQFMKG
;
A
#
# COMPACT_ATOMS: atom_id res chain seq x y z
N MET A 1 -4.61 27.30 -10.51
CA MET A 1 -4.87 25.85 -10.66
C MET A 1 -4.33 25.18 -9.42
N ALA A 2 -5.23 24.79 -8.53
CA ALA A 2 -4.98 24.42 -7.14
C ALA A 2 -4.59 22.95 -7.01
N TRP A 3 -3.47 22.69 -6.32
CA TRP A 3 -3.08 21.36 -5.84
C TRP A 3 -2.45 21.50 -4.44
N GLU A 4 -3.17 22.17 -3.54
CA GLU A 4 -2.91 22.09 -2.10
C GLU A 4 -3.67 20.89 -1.56
N LEU A 5 -3.02 19.73 -1.58
CA LEU A 5 -3.41 18.61 -0.72
C LEU A 5 -2.91 18.93 0.69
N GLU A 6 -3.62 19.84 1.35
CA GLU A 6 -3.51 19.99 2.79
C GLU A 6 -3.91 18.67 3.43
N PHE A 7 -3.00 18.15 4.25
CA PHE A 7 -3.24 17.03 5.14
C PHE A 7 -4.50 17.31 5.95
N THR A 8 -5.60 16.63 5.64
CA THR A 8 -6.75 16.58 6.54
C THR A 8 -6.27 15.94 7.85
N PRO A 9 -6.40 16.61 9.00
CA PRO A 9 -6.08 16.01 10.29
C PRO A 9 -6.93 14.75 10.45
N TYR A 10 -6.33 13.68 10.97
CA TYR A 10 -7.03 12.46 11.34
C TYR A 10 -8.17 12.83 12.30
N LEU A 11 -9.38 12.97 11.76
CA LEU A 11 -10.62 13.07 12.54
C LEU A 11 -10.76 11.74 13.29
N GLY A 12 -11.01 11.83 14.59
CA GLY A 12 -11.34 10.63 15.37
C GLY A 12 -12.54 9.91 14.77
N PRO A 13 -12.70 8.59 15.01
CA PRO A 13 -13.78 7.79 14.43
C PRO A 13 -15.21 8.31 14.72
N ASP A 14 -15.36 9.25 15.67
CA ASP A 14 -16.63 9.83 16.10
C ASP A 14 -16.86 11.29 15.62
N GLU A 15 -15.91 11.90 14.91
CA GLU A 15 -15.84 13.37 14.81
C GLU A 15 -16.52 13.98 13.57
N ALA A 16 -16.88 13.18 12.54
CA ALA A 16 -17.65 13.65 11.38
C ALA A 16 -18.29 12.49 10.59
N PRO A 17 -19.49 12.00 10.96
CA PRO A 17 -20.15 10.89 10.27
C PRO A 17 -20.48 11.23 8.80
N GLU A 18 -20.85 12.47 8.50
CA GLU A 18 -21.16 12.95 7.15
C GLU A 18 -19.97 12.90 6.17
N ILE A 19 -18.75 13.19 6.66
CA ILE A 19 -17.52 13.11 5.84
C ILE A 19 -17.18 11.64 5.58
N ARG A 20 -17.34 10.77 6.58
CA ARG A 20 -17.15 9.32 6.43
C ARG A 20 -18.12 8.75 5.40
N GLU A 21 -19.40 9.10 5.48
CA GLU A 21 -20.43 8.62 4.55
C GLU A 21 -20.17 9.10 3.12
N ALA A 22 -19.72 10.35 2.94
CA ALA A 22 -19.33 10.87 1.63
C ALA A 22 -18.11 10.13 1.04
N ILE A 23 -17.07 9.89 1.85
CA ILE A 23 -15.86 9.14 1.42
C ILE A 23 -16.20 7.67 1.12
N LEU A 24 -17.08 7.05 1.90
CA LEU A 24 -17.54 5.68 1.66
C LEU A 24 -18.46 5.58 0.42
N ALA A 25 -19.25 6.62 0.13
CA ALA A 25 -20.09 6.70 -1.06
C ALA A 25 -19.26 6.86 -2.35
N GLU A 26 -18.10 7.53 -2.28
CA GLU A 26 -17.13 7.64 -3.38
C GLU A 26 -16.22 6.41 -3.53
N LYS A 27 -16.28 5.44 -2.61
CA LYS A 27 -15.46 4.25 -2.71
C LYS A 27 -15.86 3.50 -3.98
N PRO A 28 -14.94 3.31 -4.95
CA PRO A 28 -15.28 2.63 -6.18
C PRO A 28 -15.80 1.23 -5.84
N GLN A 29 -17.06 0.97 -6.20
CA GLN A 29 -17.66 -0.36 -6.05
C GLN A 29 -16.93 -1.28 -7.02
N LEU A 30 -16.03 -2.10 -6.48
CA LEU A 30 -15.30 -3.07 -7.27
C LEU A 30 -16.28 -4.14 -7.77
N PRO A 31 -16.20 -4.55 -9.04
CA PRO A 31 -16.90 -5.74 -9.51
C PRO A 31 -16.61 -6.92 -8.56
N PRO A 32 -17.57 -7.83 -8.32
CA PRO A 32 -17.38 -8.95 -7.38
C PRO A 32 -16.12 -9.79 -7.65
N ALA A 33 -15.71 -9.88 -8.92
CA ALA A 33 -14.48 -10.56 -9.32
C ALA A 33 -13.21 -9.87 -8.77
N LEU A 34 -13.19 -8.55 -8.65
CA LEU A 34 -12.03 -7.76 -8.22
C LEU A 34 -11.99 -7.49 -6.71
N GLU A 35 -13.11 -7.71 -6.01
CA GLU A 35 -13.18 -7.59 -4.55
C GLU A 35 -12.22 -8.56 -3.86
N ARG A 36 -12.13 -9.81 -4.35
CA ARG A 36 -11.33 -10.86 -3.73
C ARG A 36 -9.81 -10.63 -3.84
N PRO A 37 -9.25 -10.27 -5.01
CA PRO A 37 -7.86 -9.83 -5.11
C PRO A 37 -7.55 -8.61 -4.27
N TRP A 38 -8.43 -7.60 -4.26
CA TRP A 38 -8.23 -6.40 -3.45
C TRP A 38 -8.19 -6.73 -1.95
N ARG A 39 -9.11 -7.54 -1.47
CA ARG A 39 -9.15 -7.99 -0.08
C ARG A 39 -7.91 -8.79 0.29
N CYS A 40 -7.49 -9.73 -0.56
CA CYS A 40 -6.25 -10.49 -0.34
C CYS A 40 -5.02 -9.57 -0.22
N TRP A 41 -4.88 -8.61 -1.14
CA TRP A 41 -3.79 -7.65 -1.10
C TRP A 41 -3.84 -6.79 0.16
N HIS A 42 -5.02 -6.29 0.54
CA HIS A 42 -5.22 -5.42 1.70
C HIS A 42 -4.96 -6.15 3.02
N ASP A 43 -5.42 -7.39 3.17
CA ASP A 43 -5.17 -8.21 4.36
C ASP A 43 -3.66 -8.46 4.54
N LEU A 44 -2.94 -8.72 3.45
CA LEU A 44 -1.52 -9.06 3.47
C LEU A 44 -0.59 -7.85 3.39
N GLU A 45 -1.10 -6.64 3.11
CA GLU A 45 -0.28 -5.44 3.00
C GLU A 45 0.46 -5.15 4.30
N HIS A 46 -0.20 -5.36 5.43
CA HIS A 46 0.34 -5.07 6.76
C HIS A 46 1.40 -6.08 7.22
N ASP A 47 1.34 -7.32 6.71
CA ASP A 47 2.24 -8.42 7.10
C ASP A 47 3.55 -8.43 6.29
N ARG A 48 3.72 -7.51 5.35
CA ARG A 48 4.92 -7.46 4.51
C ARG A 48 6.16 -7.10 5.33
N ALA A 49 7.31 -7.60 4.89
CA ALA A 49 8.58 -7.18 5.47
C ALA A 49 8.91 -5.73 5.12
N TRP A 50 9.50 -5.01 6.07
CA TRP A 50 9.99 -3.64 5.89
C TRP A 50 11.48 -3.58 6.20
N THR A 51 12.25 -3.02 5.27
CA THR A 51 13.68 -2.80 5.44
C THR A 51 13.93 -1.33 5.69
N THR A 52 14.67 -1.01 6.76
CA THR A 52 15.11 0.36 7.04
C THR A 52 16.49 0.59 6.46
N GLU A 53 16.63 1.61 5.64
CA GLU A 53 17.89 2.07 5.06
C GLU A 53 18.23 3.44 5.66
N MET A 54 19.51 3.66 6.00
CA MET A 54 20.00 4.95 6.46
C MET A 54 20.87 5.60 5.38
N ILE A 55 20.56 6.85 5.05
CA ILE A 55 21.29 7.63 4.04
C ILE A 55 21.97 8.81 4.73
N GLY A 56 23.30 8.84 4.62
CA GLY A 56 24.12 9.97 5.10
C GLY A 56 24.39 10.96 3.97
N SER A 57 24.38 12.26 4.31
CA SER A 57 24.83 13.35 3.46
C SER A 57 25.93 14.15 4.16
N ALA A 58 26.59 15.05 3.42
CA ALA A 58 27.64 15.91 3.95
C ALA A 58 27.16 16.69 5.20
N MET A 59 28.12 17.03 6.08
CA MET A 59 27.89 17.73 7.36
C MET A 59 27.08 16.97 8.41
N GLY A 60 27.00 15.63 8.32
CA GLY A 60 26.41 14.79 9.38
C GLY A 60 24.88 14.67 9.33
N LYS A 61 24.23 15.14 8.26
CA LYS A 61 22.80 14.90 8.05
C LYS A 61 22.56 13.42 7.74
N ILE A 62 21.64 12.78 8.46
CA ILE A 62 21.22 11.38 8.22
C ILE A 62 19.70 11.35 8.03
N ARG A 63 19.23 10.53 7.08
CA ARG A 63 17.82 10.25 6.87
C ARG A 63 17.57 8.75 6.84
N GLY A 64 16.67 8.27 7.70
CA GLY A 64 16.13 6.91 7.62
C GLY A 64 14.98 6.86 6.62
N VAL A 65 14.96 5.82 5.77
CA VAL A 65 13.84 5.50 4.88
C VAL A 65 13.44 4.05 5.06
N SER A 66 12.15 3.76 5.03
CA SER A 66 11.62 2.41 5.15
C SER A 66 11.07 1.95 3.80
N ARG A 67 11.67 0.89 3.24
CA ARG A 67 11.25 0.27 1.99
C ARG A 67 10.40 -0.98 2.26
N PRO A 68 9.22 -1.09 1.64
CA PRO A 68 8.44 -2.32 1.69
C PRO A 68 9.07 -3.39 0.81
N ALA A 69 9.03 -4.64 1.26
CA ALA A 69 9.19 -5.80 0.40
C ALA A 69 7.85 -6.16 -0.26
N GLY A 70 7.92 -6.97 -1.31
CA GLY A 70 6.74 -7.58 -1.91
C GLY A 70 6.12 -8.62 -0.97
N ILE A 71 4.83 -8.87 -1.14
CA ILE A 71 4.10 -9.88 -0.36
C ILE A 71 4.73 -11.25 -0.62
N ALA A 72 5.00 -12.00 0.45
CA ALA A 72 5.64 -13.31 0.34
C ALA A 72 4.73 -14.34 -0.36
N TRP A 73 5.31 -15.21 -1.18
CA TRP A 73 4.54 -16.26 -1.86
C TRP A 73 3.82 -17.19 -0.86
N ALA A 74 4.50 -17.54 0.23
CA ALA A 74 3.93 -18.37 1.29
C ALA A 74 2.69 -17.72 1.94
N ALA A 75 2.71 -16.39 2.13
CA ALA A 75 1.57 -15.66 2.68
C ALA A 75 0.37 -15.67 1.72
N LEU A 76 0.60 -15.52 0.42
CA LEU A 76 -0.46 -15.62 -0.61
C LEU A 76 -1.05 -17.04 -0.66
N ALA A 77 -0.20 -18.06 -0.65
CA ALA A 77 -0.63 -19.45 -0.65
C ALA A 77 -1.45 -19.78 0.60
N LEU A 78 -1.01 -19.33 1.78
CA LEU A 78 -1.73 -19.50 3.04
C LEU A 78 -3.08 -18.77 3.03
N TRP A 79 -3.12 -17.53 2.54
CA TRP A 79 -4.37 -16.77 2.44
C TRP A 79 -5.38 -17.48 1.53
N CYS A 80 -4.94 -18.01 0.38
CA CYS A 80 -5.79 -18.82 -0.51
C CYS A 80 -6.36 -20.06 0.19
N GLN A 81 -5.54 -20.76 0.99
CA GLN A 81 -5.98 -21.93 1.76
C GLN A 81 -7.03 -21.57 2.82
N ILE A 82 -6.78 -20.51 3.60
CA ILE A 82 -7.69 -20.05 4.67
C ILE A 82 -9.03 -19.58 4.09
N ASN A 83 -9.02 -18.95 2.91
CA ASN A 83 -10.20 -18.39 2.28
C ASN A 83 -10.88 -19.34 1.28
N ALA A 84 -10.52 -20.63 1.31
CA ALA A 84 -11.07 -21.69 0.46
C ALA A 84 -11.11 -21.31 -1.03
N VAL A 85 -10.04 -20.70 -1.53
CA VAL A 85 -9.88 -20.41 -2.95
C VAL A 85 -9.64 -21.72 -3.69
N THR A 86 -10.37 -21.96 -4.77
CA THR A 86 -10.24 -23.18 -5.56
C THR A 86 -8.85 -23.26 -6.20
N GLN A 87 -8.37 -24.46 -6.50
CA GLN A 87 -7.08 -24.61 -7.19
C GLN A 87 -7.08 -24.01 -8.60
N GLU A 88 -8.25 -23.92 -9.24
CA GLU A 88 -8.42 -23.31 -10.56
C GLU A 88 -8.33 -21.78 -10.49
N ASP A 89 -8.90 -21.17 -9.45
CA ASP A 89 -8.91 -19.70 -9.29
C ASP A 89 -7.63 -19.15 -8.66
N ALA A 90 -6.91 -19.97 -7.89
CA ALA A 90 -5.74 -19.52 -7.14
C ALA A 90 -4.64 -18.88 -8.02
N PRO A 91 -4.24 -19.45 -9.18
CA PRO A 91 -3.25 -18.82 -10.06
C PRO A 91 -3.68 -17.44 -10.55
N TRP A 92 -4.95 -17.28 -10.93
CA TRP A 92 -5.50 -16.00 -11.38
C TRP A 92 -5.47 -14.97 -10.25
N LEU A 93 -5.97 -15.34 -9.06
CA LEU A 93 -5.99 -14.44 -7.89
C LEU A 93 -4.57 -14.00 -7.51
N ILE A 94 -3.62 -14.94 -7.48
CA ILE A 94 -2.23 -14.64 -7.14
C ILE A 94 -1.62 -13.67 -8.17
N ALA A 95 -1.88 -13.85 -9.46
CA ALA A 95 -1.42 -12.93 -10.50
C ALA A 95 -1.99 -11.51 -10.30
N GLN A 96 -3.28 -11.39 -9.97
CA GLN A 96 -3.92 -10.10 -9.70
C GLN A 96 -3.32 -9.41 -8.47
N VAL A 97 -3.12 -10.14 -7.38
CA VAL A 97 -2.50 -9.59 -6.16
C VAL A 97 -1.06 -9.16 -6.41
N ARG A 98 -0.31 -9.91 -7.23
CA ARG A 98 1.04 -9.52 -7.66
C ARG A 98 1.06 -8.24 -8.48
N ALA A 99 0.09 -8.05 -9.37
CA ALA A 99 -0.03 -6.81 -10.14
C ALA A 99 -0.33 -5.62 -9.23
N LEU A 100 -1.26 -5.76 -8.28
CA LEU A 100 -1.55 -4.73 -7.27
C LEU A 100 -0.31 -4.39 -6.43
N ASP A 101 0.40 -5.42 -5.97
CA ASP A 101 1.61 -5.25 -5.16
C ASP A 101 2.74 -4.56 -5.95
N ALA A 102 2.89 -4.88 -7.24
CA ALA A 102 3.88 -4.22 -8.09
C ALA A 102 3.62 -2.71 -8.22
N VAL A 103 2.35 -2.31 -8.42
CA VAL A 103 1.96 -0.89 -8.52
C VAL A 103 2.22 -0.17 -7.18
N PHE A 104 1.87 -0.80 -6.05
CA PHE A 104 2.15 -0.24 -4.74
C PHE A 104 3.66 -0.03 -4.51
N LEU A 105 4.46 -1.05 -4.79
CA LEU A 105 5.93 -1.00 -4.63
C LEU A 105 6.53 0.08 -5.52
N GLN A 106 6.07 0.21 -6.76
CA GLN A 106 6.50 1.24 -7.68
C GLN A 106 6.26 2.64 -7.09
N HIS A 107 5.01 2.95 -6.75
CA HIS A 107 4.66 4.27 -6.21
C HIS A 107 5.39 4.57 -4.90
N ARG A 108 5.55 3.56 -4.02
CA ARG A 108 6.28 3.74 -2.76
C ARG A 108 7.76 4.02 -3.01
N ASN A 109 8.40 3.29 -3.93
CA ASN A 109 9.81 3.48 -4.28
C ASN A 109 10.06 4.81 -4.99
N GLU A 110 9.16 5.26 -5.86
CA GLU A 110 9.20 6.58 -6.49
C GLU A 110 9.17 7.69 -5.44
N ARG A 111 8.23 7.61 -4.48
CA ARG A 111 8.12 8.58 -3.37
C ARG A 111 9.38 8.59 -2.49
N ILE A 112 9.93 7.42 -2.15
CA ILE A 112 11.16 7.32 -1.37
C ILE A 112 12.32 7.94 -2.15
N THR A 113 12.47 7.61 -3.43
CA THR A 113 13.52 8.17 -4.29
C THR A 113 13.44 9.69 -4.39
N ALA A 114 12.24 10.23 -4.60
CA ALA A 114 12.02 11.68 -4.63
C ALA A 114 12.37 12.33 -3.28
N SER A 115 11.97 11.69 -2.17
CA SER A 115 12.28 12.15 -0.82
C SER A 115 13.79 12.18 -0.52
N ILE A 116 14.52 11.15 -0.96
CA ILE A 116 15.98 11.08 -0.83
C ILE A 116 16.62 12.17 -1.69
N ALA A 117 16.20 12.32 -2.94
CA ALA A 117 16.74 13.34 -3.84
C ALA A 117 16.54 14.75 -3.29
N GLN A 118 15.39 15.04 -2.68
CA GLN A 118 15.14 16.30 -1.99
C GLN A 118 16.10 16.49 -0.81
N PHE A 119 16.26 15.47 0.04
CA PHE A 119 17.18 15.51 1.17
C PHE A 119 18.64 15.76 0.75
N MET A 120 19.07 15.19 -0.39
CA MET A 120 20.42 15.38 -0.91
C MET A 120 20.67 16.80 -1.45
N LYS A 121 19.63 17.55 -1.82
CA LYS A 121 19.76 18.91 -2.35
C LYS A 121 20.00 19.98 -1.27
N GLY A 122 19.77 19.67 0.01
CA GLY A 122 20.02 20.58 1.14
C GLY A 122 18.77 21.00 1.86
#